data_AF-A0A1E7W4R0-F1
#
_entry.id   AF-A0A1E7W4R0-F1
#
_cell.length_a   1.000
_cell.length_b   1.000
_cell.length_c   1.000
_cell.angle_alpha   90.00
_cell.angle_beta   90.00
_cell.angle_gamma   90.00
#
_symmetry.space_group_name_H-M   'P 1'
#
loop_
_entity.id
_entity.type
_entity.pdbx_description
1 polymer ?
#
loop_
_entity_poly.entity_id
_entity_poly.type
_entity_poly.pdbx_seq_one_letter_code
_entity_poly.pdbx_strand_id
1 'polypeptide(L)'
;MRGSQLDDRVTIERQTQVNTPSYGMQPGPWVVVASRIPAQVLDDLPSKDESVRDGLAVAKRPARLRIRYMRGLTSDMRVTLHGEDDRVFQIVGGPAELGRRAGIEMKLEAYTS
;
A
#
# COMPACT_ATOMS: atom_id res chain seq x y z
N MET A 1 24.45 2.71 -15.46
CA MET A 1 23.07 2.96 -15.94
C MET A 1 22.19 3.06 -14.70
N ARG A 2 21.58 4.22 -14.40
CA ARG A 2 20.60 4.29 -13.29
C ARG A 2 19.32 3.67 -13.81
N GLY A 3 19.00 2.45 -13.36
CA GLY A 3 17.73 1.78 -13.64
C GLY A 3 16.57 2.70 -13.28
N SER A 4 15.46 2.56 -14.00
CA SER A 4 14.24 3.27 -13.66
C SER A 4 13.95 3.06 -12.18
N GLN A 5 13.81 4.12 -11.38
CA GLN A 5 13.55 3.97 -9.94
C GLN A 5 12.29 3.15 -9.61
N LEU A 6 11.45 2.81 -10.61
CA LEU A 6 10.21 2.07 -10.50
C LEU A 6 10.37 0.62 -10.98
N ASP A 7 11.22 -0.16 -10.32
CA ASP A 7 11.52 -1.54 -10.74
C ASP A 7 10.47 -2.55 -10.24
N ASP A 8 9.65 -2.19 -9.26
CA ASP A 8 8.63 -3.06 -8.68
C ASP A 8 7.31 -3.00 -9.45
N ARG A 9 6.46 -4.03 -9.23
CA ARG A 9 5.10 -4.08 -9.78
C ARG A 9 4.08 -4.17 -8.67
N VAL A 10 3.10 -3.28 -8.71
CA VAL A 10 2.01 -3.28 -7.71
C VAL A 10 0.64 -3.26 -8.36
N THR A 11 -0.32 -3.86 -7.70
CA THR A 11 -1.75 -3.74 -8.00
C THR A 11 -2.42 -3.00 -6.85
N ILE A 12 -3.23 -1.98 -7.17
CA ILE A 12 -3.99 -1.20 -6.21
C ILE A 12 -5.45 -1.63 -6.30
N GLU A 13 -6.04 -1.93 -5.16
CA GLU A 13 -7.44 -2.35 -5.05
C GLU A 13 -8.19 -1.44 -4.08
N ARG A 14 -9.46 -1.18 -4.39
CA ARG A 14 -10.38 -0.45 -3.51
C ARG A 14 -11.43 -1.40 -2.97
N GLN A 15 -11.77 -1.27 -1.69
CA GLN A 15 -12.87 -2.03 -1.11
C GLN A 15 -14.21 -1.49 -1.62
N THR A 16 -15.05 -2.35 -2.17
CA THR A 16 -16.43 -1.95 -2.53
C THR A 16 -17.31 -1.95 -1.29
N GLN A 17 -18.54 -1.44 -1.42
CA GLN A 17 -19.58 -1.62 -0.42
C GLN A 17 -20.74 -2.37 -1.04
N VAL A 18 -21.28 -3.33 -0.30
CA VAL A 18 -22.45 -4.11 -0.70
C VAL A 18 -23.57 -3.89 0.30
N ASN A 19 -24.79 -3.67 -0.19
CA ASN A 19 -25.95 -3.57 0.68
C ASN A 19 -26.39 -4.97 1.09
N THR A 20 -26.25 -5.29 2.36
CA THR A 20 -26.73 -6.57 2.90
C THR A 20 -28.10 -6.35 3.54
N PRO A 21 -29.16 -7.07 3.09
CA PRO A 21 -30.47 -7.00 3.72
C PRO A 21 -30.32 -7.26 5.22
N SER A 22 -30.90 -6.39 6.05
CA SER A 22 -30.84 -6.39 7.52
C SER A 22 -29.59 -5.81 8.20
N TYR A 23 -28.46 -5.61 7.49
CA TYR A 23 -27.21 -5.11 8.09
C TYR A 23 -26.68 -3.81 7.46
N GLY A 24 -27.35 -3.28 6.44
CA GLY A 24 -26.96 -2.04 5.77
C GLY A 24 -25.72 -2.20 4.88
N MET A 25 -24.97 -1.11 4.67
CA MET A 25 -23.74 -1.12 3.86
C MET A 25 -22.64 -1.89 4.57
N GLN A 26 -22.18 -2.96 3.96
CA GLN A 26 -21.09 -3.80 4.44
C GLN A 26 -19.90 -3.72 3.50
N PRO A 27 -18.66 -3.92 3.99
CA PRO A 27 -17.49 -4.02 3.13
C PRO A 27 -17.65 -5.18 2.14
N GLY A 28 -17.57 -4.85 0.85
CA GLY A 28 -17.70 -5.77 -0.25
C GLY A 28 -16.36 -6.30 -0.76
N PRO A 29 -16.36 -7.00 -1.92
CA PRO A 29 -15.15 -7.47 -2.54
C PRO A 29 -14.21 -6.31 -2.92
N TRP A 30 -12.92 -6.62 -2.94
CA TRP A 30 -11.90 -5.71 -3.45
C TRP A 30 -11.94 -5.69 -4.97
N VAL A 31 -11.93 -4.48 -5.55
CA VAL A 31 -11.89 -4.27 -7.00
C VAL A 31 -10.59 -3.62 -7.41
N VAL A 32 -10.01 -4.09 -8.50
CA VAL A 32 -8.75 -3.56 -9.04
C VAL A 32 -8.98 -2.14 -9.60
N VAL A 33 -8.25 -1.17 -9.05
CA VAL A 33 -8.21 0.21 -9.53
C VAL A 33 -7.09 0.37 -10.57
N ALA A 34 -5.93 -0.22 -10.29
CA ALA A 34 -4.78 -0.20 -11.18
C ALA A 34 -4.03 -1.53 -11.07
N SER A 35 -3.75 -2.19 -12.19
CA SER A 35 -3.09 -3.50 -12.21
C SER A 35 -1.64 -3.40 -12.66
N ARG A 36 -0.74 -4.06 -11.93
CA ARG A 36 0.69 -4.24 -12.26
C ARG A 36 1.40 -2.95 -12.72
N ILE A 37 1.11 -1.84 -12.04
CA ILE A 37 1.75 -0.56 -12.33
C ILE A 37 3.18 -0.55 -11.79
N PRO A 38 4.11 0.14 -12.47
CA PRO A 38 5.48 0.28 -12.01
C PRO A 38 5.53 1.15 -10.76
N ALA A 39 6.25 0.69 -9.73
CA ALA A 39 6.39 1.36 -8.46
C ALA A 39 7.81 1.25 -7.91
N GLN A 40 8.13 2.09 -6.93
CA GLN A 40 9.34 2.01 -6.13
C GLN A 40 8.92 1.68 -4.70
N VAL A 41 9.35 0.56 -4.18
CA VAL A 41 9.20 0.23 -2.76
C VAL A 41 10.50 0.56 -2.03
N LEU A 42 10.40 1.40 -1.02
CA LEU A 42 11.50 1.72 -0.11
C LEU A 42 11.16 1.06 1.22
N ASP A 43 11.81 -0.07 1.53
CA ASP A 43 11.72 -0.69 2.84
C ASP A 43 12.32 0.25 3.89
N ASP A 44 11.51 0.65 4.87
CA ASP A 44 11.99 1.40 6.03
C ASP A 44 12.40 0.33 7.07
N LEU A 45 13.69 0.00 7.07
CA LEU A 45 14.24 -0.93 8.05
C LEU A 45 14.00 -0.32 9.45
N PRO A 46 13.31 -1.02 10.37
CA PRO A 46 13.14 -0.49 11.71
C PRO A 46 14.53 -0.31 12.33
N SER A 47 14.86 0.93 12.70
CA SER A 47 16.03 1.21 13.51
C SER A 47 15.94 0.35 14.78
N LYS A 48 17.05 -0.32 15.11
CA LYS A 48 17.18 -1.39 16.11
C LYS A 48 16.71 -1.03 17.53
N ASP A 49 16.36 0.23 17.79
CA ASP A 49 16.08 0.80 19.11
C ASP A 49 14.58 0.91 19.47
N GLU A 50 13.63 0.83 18.52
CA GLU A 50 12.22 1.17 18.80
C GLU A 50 11.23 -0.02 18.72
N SER A 51 11.70 -1.27 18.59
CA SER A 51 10.81 -2.43 18.33
C SER A 51 10.47 -3.33 19.52
N VAL A 52 10.93 -3.00 20.73
CA VAL A 52 10.64 -3.80 21.94
C VAL A 52 9.89 -2.98 22.98
N ARG A 53 8.60 -2.77 22.72
CA ARG A 53 7.62 -2.55 23.78
C ARG A 53 6.48 -3.53 23.55
N ASP A 54 6.29 -4.42 24.53
CA ASP A 54 5.09 -5.24 24.72
C ASP A 54 5.01 -6.64 24.06
N GLY A 55 6.10 -7.42 24.09
CA GLY A 55 6.06 -8.89 24.09
C GLY A 55 5.54 -9.63 22.86
N LEU A 56 4.92 -8.93 21.91
CA LEU A 56 4.39 -9.45 20.64
C LEU A 56 4.89 -8.52 19.52
N ALA A 57 6.20 -8.54 19.28
CA ALA A 57 6.81 -7.78 18.20
C ALA A 57 6.41 -8.42 16.85
N VAL A 58 5.18 -8.19 16.41
CA VAL A 58 4.84 -8.30 15.00
C VAL A 58 5.68 -7.23 14.33
N ALA A 59 6.73 -7.65 13.62
CA ALA A 59 7.56 -6.76 12.83
C ALA A 59 6.70 -6.16 11.70
N LYS A 60 5.93 -5.12 12.02
CA LYS A 60 5.34 -4.25 11.03
C LYS A 60 6.51 -3.71 10.24
N ARG A 61 6.62 -4.11 8.97
CA ARG A 61 7.64 -3.60 8.05
C ARG A 61 7.01 -2.41 7.35
N PRO A 62 7.18 -1.18 7.88
CA PRO A 62 6.75 0.01 7.18
C PRO A 62 7.50 0.08 5.85
N ALA A 63 6.76 0.21 4.76
CA ALA A 63 7.32 0.39 3.43
C ALA A 63 6.77 1.68 2.83
N ARG A 64 7.63 2.45 2.17
CA ARG A 64 7.22 3.67 1.47
C ARG A 64 7.12 3.37 -0.02
N LEU A 65 5.93 3.52 -0.57
CA LEU A 65 5.65 3.29 -1.99
C LEU A 65 5.66 4.61 -2.74
N ARG A 66 6.38 4.66 -3.86
CA ARG A 66 6.27 5.74 -4.85
C ARG A 66 5.79 5.21 -6.18
N ILE A 67 4.85 5.94 -6.77
CA ILE A 67 4.31 5.65 -8.10
C ILE A 67 4.22 6.93 -8.91
N ARG A 68 4.01 6.80 -10.22
CA ARG A 68 3.61 7.93 -11.06
C ARG A 68 2.28 8.50 -10.57
N TYR A 69 2.07 9.79 -10.82
CA TYR A 69 0.83 10.46 -10.42
C TYR A 69 -0.41 9.79 -11.01
N MET A 70 -1.37 9.49 -10.13
CA MET A 70 -2.66 8.88 -10.48
C MET A 70 -3.75 9.51 -9.62
N ARG A 71 -4.85 9.93 -10.24
CA ARG A 71 -5.97 10.52 -9.52
C ARG A 71 -6.87 9.44 -8.92
N GLY A 72 -7.52 9.77 -7.82
CA GLY A 72 -8.54 8.91 -7.20
C GLY A 72 -7.97 7.81 -6.31
N LEU A 73 -6.69 7.88 -5.92
CA LEU A 73 -6.14 7.06 -4.86
C LEU A 73 -6.58 7.60 -3.49
N THR A 74 -6.89 6.70 -2.58
CA THR A 74 -7.37 7.02 -1.22
C THR A 74 -6.77 6.01 -0.23
N SER A 75 -6.74 6.36 1.07
CA SER A 75 -6.09 5.55 2.10
C SER A 75 -6.86 4.28 2.49
N ASP A 76 -8.14 4.16 2.12
CA ASP A 76 -8.95 2.94 2.27
C ASP A 76 -8.59 1.86 1.23
N MET A 77 -7.72 2.18 0.27
CA MET A 77 -7.21 1.22 -0.71
C MET A 77 -6.12 0.33 -0.10
N ARG A 78 -5.95 -0.84 -0.69
CA ARG A 78 -4.83 -1.75 -0.41
C ARG A 78 -3.92 -1.86 -1.62
N VAL A 79 -2.68 -2.24 -1.34
CA VAL A 79 -1.64 -2.43 -2.37
C VAL A 79 -1.12 -3.84 -2.28
N THR A 80 -1.15 -4.56 -3.40
CA THR A 80 -0.52 -5.86 -3.58
C THR A 80 0.79 -5.67 -4.31
N LEU A 81 1.90 -6.01 -3.66
CA LEU A 81 3.25 -5.99 -4.23
C LEU A 81 3.54 -7.35 -4.85
N HIS A 82 3.86 -7.37 -6.13
CA HIS A 82 4.22 -8.56 -6.88
C HIS A 82 5.73 -8.78 -6.80
N GLY A 83 6.13 -9.94 -6.28
CA GLY A 83 7.52 -10.40 -6.22
C GLY A 83 7.59 -11.90 -6.48
N GLU A 84 8.41 -12.61 -5.70
CA GLU A 84 8.36 -14.08 -5.63
C GLU A 84 7.01 -14.55 -5.08
N ASP A 85 6.54 -13.88 -4.02
CA ASP A 85 5.19 -14.01 -3.47
C ASP A 85 4.45 -12.67 -3.55
N ASP A 86 3.13 -12.75 -3.77
CA ASP A 86 2.25 -11.58 -3.69
C ASP A 86 2.02 -11.19 -2.23
N ARG A 87 2.43 -9.96 -1.87
CA ARG A 87 2.30 -9.43 -0.51
C ARG A 87 1.31 -8.29 -0.48
N VAL A 88 0.33 -8.38 0.43
CA VAL A 88 -0.73 -7.37 0.57
C VAL A 88 -0.40 -6.40 1.70
N PHE A 89 -0.52 -5.12 1.39
CA PHE A 89 -0.26 -4.01 2.30
C PHE A 89 -1.48 -3.11 2.40
N GLN A 90 -1.70 -2.55 3.58
CA GLN A 90 -2.65 -1.46 3.81
C GLN A 90 -1.93 -0.11 3.69
N ILE A 91 -2.64 0.91 3.20
CA ILE A 91 -2.13 2.28 3.16
C ILE A 91 -2.39 2.92 4.53
N VAL A 92 -1.33 3.21 5.27
CA VAL A 92 -1.43 3.83 6.61
C VAL A 92 -1.16 5.33 6.60
N GLY A 93 -0.66 5.86 5.49
CA GLY A 93 -0.40 7.28 5.33
C GLY A 93 -0.24 7.71 3.87
N GLY A 94 -0.64 8.94 3.55
CA GLY A 94 -0.81 9.38 2.17
C GLY A 94 -2.19 8.99 1.62
N PRO A 95 -2.46 9.17 0.31
CA PRO A 95 -1.54 9.54 -0.78
C PRO A 95 -1.10 11.00 -0.74
N ALA A 96 0.22 11.21 -0.75
CA ALA A 96 0.84 12.54 -0.83
C ALA A 96 1.33 12.81 -2.24
N GLU A 97 0.94 13.94 -2.83
CA GLU A 97 1.45 14.38 -4.13
C GLU A 97 2.90 14.85 -4.01
N LEU A 98 3.77 14.36 -4.90
CA LEU A 98 5.15 14.82 -5.03
C LEU A 98 5.25 15.88 -6.14
N GLY A 99 5.72 17.08 -5.78
CA GLY A 99 5.97 18.18 -6.72
C GLY A 99 4.69 18.71 -7.36
N ARG A 100 4.71 18.95 -8.68
CA ARG A 100 3.55 19.35 -9.48
C ARG A 100 3.02 18.15 -10.26
N ARG A 101 2.36 17.21 -9.58
CA ARG A 101 1.88 15.93 -10.15
C ARG A 101 3.00 15.07 -10.75
N ALA A 102 4.20 15.12 -10.18
CA ALA A 102 5.32 14.30 -10.65
C ALA A 102 5.19 12.85 -10.19
N GLY A 103 4.60 12.62 -9.01
CA GLY A 103 4.39 11.30 -8.44
C GLY A 103 3.46 11.33 -7.24
N ILE A 104 3.21 10.15 -6.68
CA ILE A 104 2.49 9.98 -5.41
C ILE A 104 3.37 9.14 -4.49
N GLU A 105 3.41 9.53 -3.22
CA GLU A 105 4.05 8.79 -2.14
C GLU A 105 3.01 8.32 -1.12
N MET A 106 3.13 7.06 -0.69
CA MET A 106 2.28 6.44 0.32
C MET A 106 3.12 5.65 1.32
N LYS A 107 2.67 5.61 2.57
CA LYS A 107 3.19 4.71 3.60
C LYS A 107 2.30 3.47 3.65
N LEU A 108 2.94 2.32 3.61
CA LEU A 108 2.34 1.01 3.61
C LEU A 108 2.74 0.26 4.88
N GLU A 109 1.83 -0.53 5.42
CA GLU A 109 2.13 -1.55 6.41
C GLU A 109 1.64 -2.90 5.92
N ALA A 110 2.40 -3.96 6.18
CA ALA A 110 1.99 -5.31 5.85
C ALA A 110 0.71 -5.67 6.62
N TYR A 111 -0.24 -6.31 5.95
CA TYR A 111 -1.38 -6.90 6.65
C TYR A 111 -0.86 -7.96 7.62
N THR A 112 -1.10 -7.75 8.90
CA THR A 112 -0.92 -8.79 9.92
C THR A 112 -2.26 -9.49 10.09
N SER A 113 -2.30 -10.79 9.82
CA SER A 113 -3.44 -11.64 10.18
C SER A 113 -3.36 -12.07 11.63
#